data_AF-A0A816D8F7-F1
#
_entry.id   AF-A0A816D8F7-F1
#
_cell.length_a   1.000
_cell.length_b   1.000
_cell.length_c   1.000
_cell.angle_alpha   90.00
_cell.angle_beta   90.00
_cell.angle_gamma   90.00
#
_symmetry.space_group_name_H-M   'P 1'
#
loop_
_entity.id
_entity.type
_entity.pdbx_description
1 polymer ?
#
loop_
_entity_poly.entity_id
_entity_poly.type
_entity_poly.pdbx_seq_one_letter_code
_entity_poly.pdbx_strand_id
1 'polypeptide(L)'
;HNDLVFDVFAGVGPFVVPALMVGCTVYGNDINPESFKWMTINLKNNQPKKSSNQYYVFSLDGREFLQTIVLPRIENYQQEIKNDNEKKWCLSNNKIVILMNLPEIALTFLDVLSEWLSTNIEEKEQWILPIHIYCYTFSKADNRDEDIRMRLKSILPNINNEQITCRFVRQVAPNKDMMCVRIILFNKKNADEILSTEKTNNKDEGEEEEEVPAKRFKQDSSE
;
A
#
# COMPACT_ATOMS: atom_id res chain seq x y z
N HIS A 1 10.00 -9.35 1.12
CA HIS A 1 8.83 -8.44 1.18
C HIS A 1 7.75 -8.99 0.29
N ASN A 2 6.47 -8.82 0.61
CA ASN A 2 5.35 -9.26 -0.25
C ASN A 2 4.47 -8.06 -0.66
N ASP A 3 5.07 -6.87 -0.67
CA ASP A 3 4.39 -5.63 -1.01
C ASP A 3 3.93 -5.64 -2.47
N LEU A 4 2.81 -4.96 -2.71
CA LEU A 4 2.27 -4.71 -4.03
C LEU A 4 2.70 -3.31 -4.48
N VAL A 5 3.56 -3.24 -5.49
CA VAL A 5 4.18 -1.98 -5.93
C VAL A 5 3.76 -1.65 -7.35
N PHE A 6 3.25 -0.44 -7.55
CA PHE A 6 2.92 0.13 -8.83
C PHE A 6 3.85 1.32 -9.11
N ASP A 7 4.44 1.39 -10.29
CA ASP A 7 5.20 2.56 -10.76
C ASP A 7 4.55 3.08 -12.03
N VAL A 8 3.91 4.26 -11.93
CA VAL A 8 3.09 4.86 -12.99
C VAL A 8 3.95 5.38 -14.14
N PHE A 9 5.20 5.78 -13.84
CA PHE A 9 6.17 6.38 -14.78
C PHE A 9 7.52 5.71 -14.62
N ALA A 10 7.54 4.40 -14.87
CA ALA A 10 8.63 3.52 -14.50
C ALA A 10 9.89 3.69 -15.37
N GLY A 11 9.79 4.29 -16.56
CA GLY A 11 10.91 4.36 -17.50
C GLY A 11 11.48 2.97 -17.76
N VAL A 12 12.78 2.81 -17.56
CA VAL A 12 13.49 1.52 -17.69
C VAL A 12 13.46 0.65 -16.43
N GLY A 13 12.73 1.09 -15.40
CA GLY A 13 12.45 0.36 -14.15
C GLY A 13 13.45 0.54 -12.99
N PRO A 14 13.94 1.76 -12.67
CA PRO A 14 14.88 1.97 -11.57
C PRO A 14 14.26 1.69 -10.19
N PHE A 15 12.93 1.71 -10.05
CA PHE A 15 12.24 1.32 -8.81
C PHE A 15 11.63 -0.08 -8.87
N VAL A 16 11.01 -0.46 -9.98
CA VAL A 16 10.36 -1.78 -10.10
C VAL A 16 11.36 -2.93 -10.08
N VAL A 17 12.57 -2.76 -10.63
CA VAL A 17 13.59 -3.83 -10.63
C VAL A 17 14.10 -4.12 -9.22
N PRO A 18 14.59 -3.14 -8.44
CA PRO A 18 14.96 -3.39 -7.05
C PRO A 18 13.79 -3.92 -6.20
N ALA A 19 12.57 -3.42 -6.40
CA ALA A 19 11.39 -3.88 -5.68
C ALA A 19 11.12 -5.38 -5.95
N LEU A 20 11.20 -5.82 -7.21
CA LEU A 20 11.08 -7.25 -7.55
C LEU A 20 12.17 -8.09 -6.87
N MET A 21 13.42 -7.61 -6.86
CA MET A 21 14.55 -8.33 -6.28
C MET A 21 14.42 -8.56 -4.77
N VAL A 22 13.73 -7.67 -4.04
CA VAL A 22 13.45 -7.83 -2.60
C VAL A 22 12.13 -8.57 -2.31
N GLY A 23 11.49 -9.07 -3.36
CA GLY A 23 10.30 -9.91 -3.29
C GLY A 23 8.97 -9.18 -3.50
N CYS A 24 8.93 -7.91 -3.89
CA CYS A 24 7.62 -7.29 -4.17
C CYS A 24 6.99 -7.88 -5.44
N THR A 25 5.66 -7.90 -5.50
CA THR A 25 4.93 -8.06 -6.76
C THR A 25 4.85 -6.67 -7.39
N VAL A 26 5.33 -6.53 -8.62
CA VAL A 26 5.53 -5.21 -9.24
C VAL A 26 4.73 -5.03 -10.52
N TYR A 27 4.21 -3.83 -10.71
CA TYR A 27 3.50 -3.38 -11.90
C TYR A 27 4.20 -2.10 -12.38
N GLY A 28 4.89 -2.17 -13.52
CA GLY A 28 5.57 -1.01 -14.11
C GLY A 28 4.85 -0.52 -15.35
N ASN A 29 4.61 0.79 -15.44
CA ASN A 29 4.02 1.43 -16.62
C ASN A 29 4.93 2.54 -17.14
N ASP A 30 5.05 2.66 -18.46
CA ASP A 30 5.61 3.85 -19.09
C ASP A 30 5.02 4.05 -20.49
N ILE A 31 4.58 5.26 -20.82
CA ILE A 31 3.94 5.55 -22.11
C ILE A 31 4.92 5.39 -23.30
N ASN A 32 6.23 5.48 -23.06
CA ASN A 32 7.23 5.29 -24.10
C ASN A 32 7.48 3.78 -24.36
N PRO A 33 7.21 3.28 -25.58
CA PRO A 33 7.38 1.86 -25.90
C PRO A 33 8.84 1.38 -25.76
N GLU A 34 9.84 2.25 -25.97
CA GLU A 34 11.25 1.87 -25.73
C GLU A 34 11.55 1.72 -24.24
N SER A 35 11.03 2.60 -23.38
CA SER A 35 11.12 2.45 -21.92
C SER A 35 10.51 1.11 -21.47
N PHE A 36 9.30 0.80 -21.94
CA PHE A 36 8.60 -0.46 -21.68
C PHE A 36 9.44 -1.68 -22.08
N LYS A 37 10.01 -1.66 -23.29
CA LYS A 37 10.88 -2.73 -23.81
C LYS A 37 12.10 -2.94 -22.92
N TRP A 38 12.80 -1.87 -22.54
CA TRP A 38 13.99 -1.96 -21.68
C TRP A 38 13.64 -2.38 -20.25
N MET A 39 12.54 -1.89 -19.69
CA MET A 39 12.03 -2.34 -18.40
C MET A 39 11.75 -3.85 -18.39
N THR A 40 11.13 -4.37 -19.45
CA THR A 40 10.87 -5.81 -19.61
C THR A 40 12.15 -6.63 -19.59
N ILE A 41 13.18 -6.19 -20.32
CA ILE A 41 14.50 -6.84 -20.35
C ILE A 41 15.16 -6.78 -18.96
N ASN A 42 15.12 -5.62 -18.30
CA ASN A 42 15.74 -5.42 -16.99
C ASN A 42 15.08 -6.29 -15.91
N LEU A 43 13.75 -6.39 -15.90
CA LEU A 43 13.01 -7.26 -14.96
C LEU A 43 13.35 -8.73 -15.21
N LYS A 44 13.35 -9.18 -16.46
CA LYS A 44 13.72 -10.56 -16.83
C LYS A 44 15.14 -10.92 -16.38
N ASN A 45 16.10 -10.01 -16.57
CA ASN A 45 17.50 -10.26 -16.24
C ASN A 45 17.76 -10.28 -14.72
N ASN A 46 16.93 -9.59 -13.93
CA ASN A 46 17.10 -9.47 -12.48
C ASN A 46 16.11 -10.33 -11.68
N GLN A 47 15.20 -11.05 -12.33
CA GLN A 47 14.23 -11.89 -11.64
C GLN A 47 14.95 -13.02 -10.86
N PRO A 48 14.72 -13.15 -9.54
CA PRO A 48 15.37 -14.20 -8.77
C PRO A 48 14.90 -15.60 -9.22
N LYS A 49 15.83 -16.51 -9.50
CA LYS A 49 15.56 -17.86 -10.05
C LYS A 49 14.59 -18.72 -9.22
N LYS A 50 14.44 -18.43 -7.93
CA LYS A 50 13.56 -19.16 -7.00
C LYS A 50 12.36 -18.33 -6.54
N SER A 51 12.14 -17.14 -7.10
CA SER A 51 11.03 -16.29 -6.71
C SER A 51 9.77 -16.67 -7.48
N SER A 52 8.68 -16.89 -6.75
CA SER A 52 7.32 -16.99 -7.29
C SER A 52 6.75 -15.65 -7.73
N ASN A 53 7.44 -14.53 -7.45
CA ASN A 53 6.82 -13.23 -7.49
C ASN A 53 6.78 -12.68 -8.91
N GLN A 54 5.59 -12.15 -9.24
CA GLN A 54 5.23 -11.78 -10.58
C GLN A 54 5.57 -10.32 -10.82
N TYR A 55 5.94 -10.01 -12.06
CA TYR A 55 6.02 -8.65 -12.54
C TYR A 55 5.13 -8.50 -13.76
N TYR A 56 4.55 -7.31 -13.90
CA TYR A 56 3.69 -6.93 -15.00
C TYR A 56 4.17 -5.60 -15.56
N VAL A 57 4.21 -5.50 -16.87
CA VAL A 57 4.70 -4.32 -17.59
C VAL A 57 3.61 -3.82 -18.53
N PHE A 58 3.46 -2.50 -18.62
CA PHE A 58 2.43 -1.83 -19.41
C PHE A 58 3.01 -0.63 -20.16
N SER A 59 2.39 -0.31 -21.29
CA SER A 59 2.69 0.88 -22.09
C SER A 59 1.41 1.68 -22.31
N LEU A 60 0.86 2.22 -21.22
CA LEU A 60 -0.41 2.95 -21.18
C LEU A 60 -0.18 4.41 -20.76
N ASP A 61 -1.17 5.27 -21.02
CA ASP A 61 -1.24 6.57 -20.35
C ASP A 61 -1.30 6.37 -18.82
N GLY A 62 -0.71 7.28 -18.06
CA GLY A 62 -0.64 7.17 -16.61
C GLY A 62 -2.00 7.13 -15.92
N ARG A 63 -3.00 7.88 -16.42
CA ARG A 63 -4.37 7.84 -15.88
C ARG A 63 -5.05 6.53 -16.22
N GLU A 64 -4.91 6.09 -17.47
CA GLU A 64 -5.45 4.81 -17.92
C GLU A 64 -4.88 3.66 -17.09
N PHE A 65 -3.57 3.65 -16.83
CA PHE A 65 -2.93 2.65 -15.98
C PHE A 65 -3.51 2.67 -14.55
N LEU A 66 -3.65 3.86 -13.95
CA LEU A 66 -4.22 4.00 -12.60
C LEU A 66 -5.66 3.47 -12.52
N GLN A 67 -6.49 3.78 -13.52
CA GLN A 67 -7.91 3.42 -13.52
C GLN A 67 -8.17 1.96 -13.91
N THR A 68 -7.44 1.44 -14.91
CA THR A 68 -7.76 0.12 -15.51
C THR A 68 -6.92 -1.01 -14.94
N ILE A 69 -5.74 -0.72 -14.38
CA ILE A 69 -4.83 -1.73 -13.81
C ILE A 69 -4.72 -1.58 -12.30
N VAL A 70 -4.36 -0.39 -11.81
CA VAL A 70 -4.00 -0.20 -10.39
C VAL A 70 -5.21 -0.38 -9.48
N LEU A 71 -6.29 0.38 -9.69
CA LEU A 71 -7.47 0.31 -8.83
C LEU A 71 -8.11 -1.10 -8.81
N PRO A 72 -8.41 -1.75 -9.96
CA PRO A 72 -9.01 -3.09 -9.95
C PRO A 72 -8.10 -4.15 -9.31
N ARG A 73 -6.77 -4.04 -9.49
CA ARG A 73 -5.84 -4.97 -8.83
C ARG A 73 -5.84 -4.78 -7.32
N ILE A 74 -5.89 -3.54 -6.84
CA ILE A 74 -5.98 -3.22 -5.41
C ILE A 74 -7.30 -3.76 -4.84
N GLU A 75 -8.43 -3.55 -5.51
CA GLU A 75 -9.73 -4.09 -5.11
C GLU A 75 -9.67 -5.62 -4.93
N ASN A 76 -9.16 -6.33 -5.94
CA ASN A 76 -8.97 -7.78 -5.85
C ASN A 76 -8.02 -8.17 -4.71
N TYR A 77 -6.93 -7.43 -4.51
CA TYR A 77 -5.96 -7.72 -3.45
C TYR A 77 -6.58 -7.56 -2.06
N GLN A 78 -7.43 -6.56 -1.86
CA GLN A 78 -8.14 -6.37 -0.59
C GLN A 78 -9.13 -7.51 -0.31
N GLN A 79 -9.80 -8.02 -1.35
CA GLN A 79 -10.70 -9.18 -1.21
C GLN A 79 -9.94 -10.49 -0.95
N GLU A 80 -8.79 -10.69 -1.62
CA GLU A 80 -7.88 -11.81 -1.35
C GLU A 80 -7.46 -11.84 0.13
N ILE A 81 -7.13 -10.68 0.72
CA ILE A 81 -6.75 -10.57 2.13
C ILE A 81 -7.95 -10.77 3.06
N LYS A 82 -9.14 -10.25 2.72
CA LYS A 82 -10.36 -10.42 3.53
C LYS A 82 -10.78 -11.89 3.66
N ASN A 83 -10.62 -12.68 2.60
CA ASN A 83 -11.14 -14.05 2.53
C ASN A 83 -10.15 -15.13 2.98
N ASP A 84 -8.89 -14.79 3.23
CA ASP A 84 -7.84 -15.75 3.61
C ASP A 84 -7.43 -15.57 5.09
N ASN A 85 -8.16 -16.26 5.98
CA ASN A 85 -7.95 -16.19 7.42
C ASN A 85 -6.55 -16.67 7.87
N GLU A 86 -5.94 -17.61 7.14
CA GLU A 86 -4.58 -18.11 7.43
C GLU A 86 -3.49 -17.12 6.96
N LYS A 87 -3.70 -16.43 5.83
CA LYS A 87 -2.76 -15.41 5.33
C LYS A 87 -2.96 -14.02 5.91
N LYS A 88 -4.05 -13.75 6.64
CA LYS A 88 -4.34 -12.44 7.25
C LYS A 88 -3.16 -11.89 8.06
N TRP A 89 -2.45 -12.75 8.82
CA TRP A 89 -1.25 -12.35 9.59
C TRP A 89 0.02 -12.19 8.74
N CYS A 90 0.19 -13.02 7.70
CA CYS A 90 1.33 -12.94 6.79
C CYS A 90 1.26 -11.71 5.85
N LEU A 91 0.04 -11.24 5.54
CA LEU A 91 -0.25 -10.12 4.65
C LEU A 91 -0.48 -8.80 5.41
N SER A 92 -0.73 -8.81 6.73
CA SER A 92 -0.97 -7.59 7.52
C SER A 92 0.23 -6.64 7.57
N ASN A 93 1.43 -7.13 7.27
CA ASN A 93 2.64 -6.30 7.18
C ASN A 93 2.94 -5.82 5.75
N ASN A 94 2.15 -6.24 4.76
CA ASN A 94 2.34 -5.85 3.38
C ASN A 94 1.85 -4.42 3.15
N LYS A 95 2.44 -3.78 2.16
CA LYS A 95 2.07 -2.43 1.74
C LYS A 95 1.58 -2.45 0.31
N ILE A 96 0.58 -1.61 0.05
CA ILE A 96 0.24 -1.19 -1.31
C ILE A 96 0.96 0.12 -1.55
N VAL A 97 1.84 0.15 -2.54
CA VAL A 97 2.70 1.29 -2.84
C VAL A 97 2.49 1.73 -4.28
N ILE A 98 2.18 3.00 -4.49
CA ILE A 98 2.09 3.63 -5.81
C ILE A 98 3.20 4.69 -5.89
N LEU A 99 4.05 4.59 -6.90
CA LEU A 99 5.14 5.51 -7.18
C LEU A 99 4.79 6.33 -8.43
N MET A 100 5.02 7.64 -8.36
CA MET A 100 4.83 8.57 -9.48
C MET A 100 6.08 9.44 -9.63
N ASN A 101 7.07 8.94 -10.37
CA ASN A 101 8.37 9.57 -10.54
C ASN A 101 8.48 10.39 -11.85
N LEU A 102 7.55 11.31 -12.06
CA LEU A 102 7.61 12.28 -13.16
C LEU A 102 7.42 13.70 -12.62
N PRO A 103 8.44 14.30 -11.97
CA PRO A 103 8.22 15.39 -11.04
C PRO A 103 7.66 16.69 -11.64
N GLU A 104 7.80 16.87 -12.95
CA GLU A 104 7.25 18.04 -13.63
C GLU A 104 5.71 18.02 -13.64
N ILE A 105 5.09 16.86 -13.81
CA ILE A 105 3.63 16.75 -14.04
C ILE A 105 2.91 15.70 -13.19
N ALA A 106 3.62 14.90 -12.39
CA ALA A 106 3.04 13.77 -11.65
C ALA A 106 1.88 14.17 -10.73
N LEU A 107 1.91 15.36 -10.11
CA LEU A 107 0.79 15.85 -9.30
C LEU A 107 -0.52 15.88 -10.07
N THR A 108 -0.50 16.21 -11.36
CA THR A 108 -1.72 16.38 -12.17
C THR A 108 -2.49 15.08 -12.36
N PHE A 109 -1.81 13.93 -12.30
CA PHE A 109 -2.40 12.59 -12.43
C PHE A 109 -3.06 12.10 -11.14
N LEU A 110 -2.93 12.85 -10.04
CA LEU A 110 -3.63 12.54 -8.80
C LEU A 110 -5.13 12.87 -8.88
N ASP A 111 -5.57 13.58 -9.93
CA ASP A 111 -6.99 13.87 -10.21
C ASP A 111 -7.85 12.60 -10.23
N VAL A 112 -7.31 11.48 -10.75
CA VAL A 112 -7.99 10.17 -10.77
C VAL A 112 -8.37 9.66 -9.38
N LEU A 113 -7.65 10.10 -8.33
CA LEU A 113 -7.95 9.69 -6.95
C LEU A 113 -9.25 10.32 -6.44
N SER A 114 -9.74 11.39 -7.06
CA SER A 114 -11.05 11.98 -6.72
C SER A 114 -12.15 10.94 -6.83
N GLU A 115 -12.12 10.13 -7.90
CA GLU A 115 -13.07 9.06 -8.13
C GLU A 115 -12.91 7.93 -7.09
N TRP A 116 -11.67 7.62 -6.71
CA TRP A 116 -11.38 6.60 -5.70
C TRP A 116 -11.93 7.00 -4.32
N LEU A 117 -12.01 8.31 -4.06
CA LEU A 117 -12.50 8.89 -2.81
C LEU A 117 -14.01 9.19 -2.83
N SER A 118 -14.69 9.09 -3.98
CA SER A 118 -16.13 9.36 -4.09
C SER A 118 -16.96 8.10 -4.33
N THR A 119 -16.42 7.12 -5.05
CA THR A 119 -17.19 5.95 -5.52
C THR A 119 -16.97 4.74 -4.62
N ASN A 120 -18.06 4.13 -4.13
CA ASN A 120 -18.05 2.98 -3.20
C ASN A 120 -17.18 3.25 -1.96
N ILE A 121 -17.21 4.47 -1.44
CA ILE A 121 -16.31 4.91 -0.37
C ILE A 121 -16.47 4.08 0.90
N GLU A 122 -17.71 3.72 1.27
CA GLU A 122 -18.01 2.88 2.45
C GLU A 122 -17.34 1.51 2.36
N GLU A 123 -17.27 0.91 1.17
CA GLU A 123 -16.56 -0.36 0.96
C GLU A 123 -15.05 -0.17 1.06
N LYS A 124 -14.51 0.89 0.45
CA LYS A 124 -13.08 1.21 0.44
C LYS A 124 -12.55 1.59 1.81
N GLU A 125 -13.36 2.22 2.66
CA GLU A 125 -13.02 2.50 4.06
C GLU A 125 -12.84 1.22 4.90
N GLN A 126 -13.44 0.10 4.47
CA GLN A 126 -13.28 -1.19 5.12
C GLN A 126 -12.04 -1.97 4.65
N TRP A 127 -11.29 -1.45 3.68
CA TRP A 127 -10.05 -2.07 3.20
C TRP A 127 -9.06 -2.32 4.34
N ILE A 128 -8.33 -3.43 4.26
CA ILE A 128 -7.44 -3.89 5.33
C ILE A 128 -6.10 -3.17 5.26
N LEU A 129 -5.53 -3.06 4.05
CA LEU A 129 -4.25 -2.40 3.85
C LEU A 129 -4.40 -0.95 3.36
N PRO A 130 -3.65 0.00 3.93
CA PRO A 130 -3.63 1.36 3.41
C PRO A 130 -2.90 1.42 2.05
N ILE A 131 -3.28 2.41 1.23
CA ILE A 131 -2.56 2.73 -0.01
C ILE A 131 -1.58 3.85 0.28
N HIS A 132 -0.31 3.60 0.01
CA HIS A 132 0.76 4.59 0.10
C HIS A 132 1.14 5.11 -1.28
N ILE A 133 0.83 6.36 -1.57
CA ILE A 133 1.22 7.01 -2.82
C ILE A 133 2.41 7.91 -2.54
N TYR A 134 3.48 7.76 -3.32
CA TYR A 134 4.65 8.63 -3.32
C TYR A 134 4.71 9.35 -4.66
N CYS A 135 4.32 10.62 -4.66
CA CYS A 135 4.33 11.47 -5.83
C CYS A 135 5.47 12.47 -5.73
N TYR A 136 6.41 12.41 -6.68
CA TYR A 136 7.49 13.37 -6.73
C TYR A 136 7.02 14.62 -7.47
N THR A 137 7.46 15.79 -7.02
CA THR A 137 7.14 17.06 -7.68
C THR A 137 8.22 18.10 -7.48
N PHE A 138 8.27 19.11 -8.34
CA PHE A 138 9.09 20.28 -8.12
C PHE A 138 8.33 21.40 -7.42
N SER A 139 9.04 22.15 -6.58
CA SER A 139 8.60 23.43 -6.02
C SER A 139 9.67 24.49 -6.24
N LYS A 140 9.23 25.71 -6.57
CA LYS A 140 10.09 26.90 -6.67
C LYS A 140 9.80 27.96 -5.60
N ALA A 141 8.88 27.64 -4.68
CA ALA A 141 8.47 28.55 -3.62
C ALA A 141 9.44 28.50 -2.44
N ASP A 142 9.47 29.58 -1.66
CA ASP A 142 10.22 29.60 -0.39
C ASP A 142 9.61 28.59 0.59
N ASN A 143 8.28 28.64 0.76
CA ASN A 143 7.53 27.63 1.50
C ASN A 143 7.02 26.52 0.56
N ARG A 144 7.85 25.49 0.40
CA ARG A 144 7.61 24.37 -0.53
C ARG A 144 6.42 23.49 -0.13
N ASP A 145 6.24 23.29 1.18
CA ASP A 145 5.15 22.44 1.71
C ASP A 145 3.80 23.11 1.46
N GLU A 146 3.69 24.41 1.72
CA GLU A 146 2.48 25.19 1.47
C GLU A 146 2.10 25.25 -0.02
N ASP A 147 3.08 25.51 -0.90
CA ASP A 147 2.90 25.46 -2.37
C ASP A 147 2.34 24.11 -2.83
N ILE A 148 2.95 23.02 -2.38
CA ILE A 148 2.52 21.67 -2.75
C ILE A 148 1.11 21.37 -2.23
N ARG A 149 0.82 21.70 -0.97
CA ARG A 149 -0.50 21.48 -0.37
C ARG A 149 -1.58 22.28 -1.11
N MET A 150 -1.29 23.51 -1.50
CA MET A 150 -2.20 24.35 -2.28
C MET A 150 -2.51 23.72 -3.65
N ARG A 151 -1.47 23.31 -4.38
CA ARG A 151 -1.64 22.60 -5.67
C ARG A 151 -2.41 21.30 -5.50
N LEU A 152 -2.08 20.51 -4.48
CA LEU A 152 -2.77 19.25 -4.21
C LEU A 152 -4.23 19.46 -3.85
N LYS A 153 -4.58 20.48 -3.06
CA LYS A 153 -5.97 20.81 -2.74
C LYS A 153 -6.79 21.24 -3.95
N SER A 154 -6.18 21.88 -4.95
CA SER A 154 -6.88 22.20 -6.20
C SER A 154 -7.22 20.95 -7.03
N ILE A 155 -6.42 19.88 -6.91
CA ILE A 155 -6.59 18.62 -7.65
C ILE A 155 -7.48 17.65 -6.86
N LEU A 156 -7.31 17.61 -5.54
CA LEU A 156 -8.02 16.75 -4.60
C LEU A 156 -8.64 17.58 -3.49
N PRO A 157 -9.80 18.22 -3.72
CA PRO A 157 -10.42 19.10 -2.72
C PRO A 157 -10.77 18.36 -1.42
N ASN A 158 -11.07 17.06 -1.50
CA ASN A 158 -11.52 16.25 -0.37
C ASN A 158 -10.39 15.57 0.43
N ILE A 159 -9.11 15.72 0.03
CA ILE A 159 -8.01 15.08 0.76
C ILE A 159 -7.73 15.78 2.10
N ASN A 160 -7.56 15.05 3.19
CA ASN A 160 -7.25 15.65 4.49
C ASN A 160 -5.75 15.95 4.63
N ASN A 161 -5.41 17.06 5.32
CA ASN A 161 -4.02 17.45 5.53
C ASN A 161 -3.21 16.41 6.30
N GLU A 162 -3.84 15.66 7.20
CA GLU A 162 -3.24 14.55 7.97
C GLU A 162 -2.79 13.39 7.07
N GLN A 163 -3.40 13.23 5.90
CA GLN A 163 -3.04 12.17 4.95
C GLN A 163 -1.79 12.53 4.13
N ILE A 164 -1.33 13.79 4.19
CA ILE A 164 -0.30 14.34 3.33
C ILE A 164 0.96 14.66 4.15
N THR A 165 2.09 14.10 3.72
CA THR A 165 3.41 14.46 4.22
C THR A 165 4.31 14.86 3.06
N CYS A 166 4.91 16.05 3.10
CA CYS A 166 5.91 16.44 2.13
C CYS A 166 7.32 16.23 2.70
N ARG A 167 8.22 15.73 1.87
CA ARG A 167 9.63 15.53 2.20
C ARG A 167 10.52 16.15 1.14
N PHE A 168 11.53 16.89 1.56
CA PHE A 168 12.59 17.34 0.65
C PHE A 168 13.42 16.16 0.15
N VAL A 169 13.64 16.10 -1.16
CA VAL A 169 14.47 15.07 -1.80
C VAL A 169 15.84 15.63 -2.14
N ARG A 170 15.89 16.70 -2.94
CA ARG A 170 17.12 17.37 -3.38
C ARG A 170 16.82 18.69 -4.09
N GLN A 171 17.82 19.55 -4.20
CA GLN A 171 17.79 20.67 -5.14
C GLN A 171 18.14 20.17 -6.55
N VAL A 172 17.40 20.62 -7.56
CA VAL A 172 17.62 20.22 -8.97
C VAL A 172 18.08 21.37 -9.87
N ALA A 173 17.81 22.60 -9.48
CA ALA A 173 18.34 23.82 -10.08
C ALA A 173 18.28 24.97 -9.05
N PRO A 174 18.90 26.14 -9.31
CA PRO A 174 18.69 27.31 -8.48
C PRO A 174 17.19 27.59 -8.31
N ASN A 175 16.74 27.71 -7.05
CA ASN A 175 15.35 27.92 -6.67
C ASN A 175 14.36 26.87 -7.22
N LYS A 176 14.82 25.65 -7.53
CA LYS A 176 13.94 24.52 -7.92
C LYS A 176 14.33 23.29 -7.14
N ASP A 177 13.45 22.89 -6.23
CA ASP A 177 13.65 21.74 -5.37
C ASP A 177 12.69 20.62 -5.73
N MET A 178 13.20 19.39 -5.67
CA MET A 178 12.43 18.17 -5.78
C MET A 178 11.94 17.76 -4.40
N MET A 179 10.64 17.57 -4.31
CA MET A 179 9.91 17.16 -3.12
C MET A 179 9.25 15.81 -3.40
N CYS A 180 9.02 15.02 -2.35
CA CYS A 180 8.21 13.83 -2.38
C CYS A 180 6.97 14.07 -1.51
N VAL A 181 5.80 13.98 -2.14
CA VAL A 181 4.50 14.08 -1.50
C VAL A 181 4.01 12.68 -1.24
N ARG A 182 3.94 12.31 0.03
CA ARG A 182 3.37 11.04 0.47
C ARG A 182 1.91 11.25 0.83
N ILE A 183 1.04 10.47 0.21
CA ILE A 183 -0.40 10.43 0.50
C ILE A 183 -0.73 9.04 1.02
N ILE A 184 -1.45 8.96 2.14
CA ILE A 184 -2.01 7.69 2.64
C ILE A 184 -3.53 7.70 2.52
N LEU A 185 -4.07 6.75 1.76
CA LEU A 185 -5.51 6.55 1.63
C LEU A 185 -5.96 5.31 2.40
N PHE A 186 -7.20 5.34 2.89
CA PHE A 186 -7.85 4.21 3.58
C PHE A 186 -7.03 3.66 4.76
N ASN A 187 -6.34 4.55 5.47
CA ASN A 187 -5.63 4.19 6.68
C ASN A 187 -6.64 3.97 7.80
N LYS A 188 -6.89 2.72 8.18
CA LYS A 188 -7.67 2.41 9.38
C LYS A 188 -6.93 3.02 10.58
N LYS A 189 -7.47 4.10 11.14
CA LYS A 189 -7.03 4.60 12.46
C LYS A 189 -7.22 3.54 13.58
N ASN A 190 -7.89 2.42 13.29
CA ASN A 190 -8.42 1.47 14.28
C ASN A 190 -8.02 0.00 14.03
N ALA A 191 -6.90 -0.30 13.36
CA ALA A 191 -6.44 -1.69 13.28
C ALA A 191 -6.12 -2.26 14.68
N ASP A 192 -5.53 -1.44 15.56
CA ASP A 192 -5.22 -1.80 16.94
C ASP A 192 -6.48 -1.95 17.81
N GLU A 193 -7.53 -1.15 17.58
CA GLU A 193 -8.80 -1.27 18.30
C GLU A 193 -9.55 -2.56 17.91
N ILE A 194 -9.56 -2.94 16.63
CA ILE A 194 -10.20 -4.17 16.14
C ILE A 194 -9.48 -5.42 16.69
N LEU A 195 -8.15 -5.39 16.76
CA LEU A 195 -7.34 -6.47 17.36
C LEU A 195 -7.48 -6.54 18.89
N SER A 196 -7.84 -5.43 19.55
CA SER A 196 -8.08 -5.39 20.99
C SER A 196 -9.45 -5.93 21.37
N THR A 197 -10.49 -5.68 20.57
CA THR A 197 -11.86 -6.16 20.81
C THR A 197 -12.01 -7.67 20.57
N GLU A 198 -11.29 -8.24 19.60
CA GLU A 198 -11.23 -9.70 19.38
C GLU A 198 -10.54 -10.45 20.54
N LYS A 199 -9.63 -9.80 21.28
CA LYS A 199 -8.95 -10.41 22.45
C LYS A 199 -9.80 -10.39 23.72
N THR A 200 -10.71 -9.44 23.87
CA THR A 200 -11.66 -9.38 24.99
C THR A 200 -12.79 -10.39 24.82
N ASN A 201 -13.33 -10.55 23.61
CA ASN A 201 -14.46 -11.47 23.38
C ASN A 201 -14.08 -12.96 23.52
N ASN A 202 -12.82 -13.33 23.30
CA ASN A 202 -12.35 -14.71 23.48
C ASN A 202 -11.95 -15.06 24.92
N LYS A 203 -12.05 -14.13 25.87
CA LYS A 203 -11.77 -14.40 27.30
C LYS A 203 -13.00 -14.67 28.14
N ASP A 204 -14.20 -14.40 27.63
CA ASP A 204 -15.44 -14.49 28.41
C ASP A 204 -16.28 -15.76 28.14
N GLU A 205 -15.85 -16.66 27.26
CA GLU A 205 -16.61 -17.90 26.91
C GLU A 205 -15.94 -19.21 27.37
N GLY A 206 -15.13 -19.20 28.44
CA GLY A 206 -14.34 -20.39 28.77
C GLY A 206 -14.02 -20.67 30.23
N GLU A 207 -14.95 -20.46 31.17
CA GLU A 207 -14.85 -21.05 32.53
C GLU A 207 -16.24 -21.49 33.03
N GLU A 208 -16.77 -22.60 32.52
CA GLU A 208 -17.66 -23.46 33.30
C GLU A 208 -16.80 -24.58 33.91
N GLU A 209 -16.46 -24.44 35.20
CA GLU A 209 -15.78 -25.48 35.98
C GLU A 209 -16.74 -26.66 36.21
N GLU A 210 -16.46 -27.81 35.58
CA GLU A 210 -17.04 -29.09 35.99
C GLU A 210 -16.42 -29.56 37.32
N GLU A 211 -17.20 -29.49 38.41
CA GLU A 211 -16.87 -30.14 39.69
C GLU A 211 -16.84 -31.67 39.55
N VAL A 212 -15.67 -32.28 39.76
CA VAL A 212 -15.50 -33.73 39.87
C VAL A 212 -15.54 -34.16 41.35
N PRO A 213 -16.38 -35.13 41.77
CA PRO A 213 -16.51 -35.47 43.18
C PRO A 213 -15.35 -36.35 43.68
N ALA A 214 -14.80 -36.00 44.84
CA ALA A 214 -13.68 -36.66 45.49
C ALA A 214 -13.99 -38.09 45.98
N LYS A 215 -13.20 -39.08 45.56
CA LYS A 215 -13.20 -40.45 46.11
C LYS A 215 -12.41 -40.50 47.43
N ARG A 216 -13.09 -40.86 48.52
CA ARG A 216 -12.50 -41.23 49.82
C ARG A 216 -11.68 -42.53 49.70
N PHE A 217 -10.39 -42.47 50.02
CA PHE A 217 -9.58 -43.65 50.35
C PHE A 217 -9.78 -44.00 51.82
N LYS A 218 -10.20 -45.25 52.09
CA LYS A 218 -10.13 -45.88 53.41
C LYS A 218 -8.73 -46.46 53.59
N GLN A 219 -8.13 -46.20 54.75
CA GLN A 219 -6.89 -46.83 55.19
C GLN A 219 -7.26 -47.72 56.38
N ASP A 220 -7.31 -49.03 56.13
CA ASP A 220 -7.32 -50.07 57.16
C ASP A 220 -5.99 -50.81 57.05
N SER A 221 -5.25 -50.90 58.15
CA SER A 221 -4.41 -52.07 58.50
C SER A 221 -3.89 -51.91 59.92
N SER A 222 -4.49 -52.71 60.80
CA SER A 222 -3.93 -53.21 62.05
C SER A 222 -3.02 -54.40 61.75
N GLU A 223 -1.78 -54.36 62.23
CA GLU A 223 -1.07 -55.38 63.04
C GLU A 223 0.36 -54.92 63.34
#